data_AF-A0A349M0N7-F1
#
_entry.id   AF-A0A349M0N7-F1
#
_cell.length_a   1.000
_cell.length_b   1.000
_cell.length_c   1.000
_cell.angle_alpha   90.00
_cell.angle_beta   90.00
_cell.angle_gamma   90.00
#
_symmetry.space_group_name_H-M   'P 1'
#
loop_
_entity.id
_entity.type
_entity.pdbx_description
1 polymer ?
#
loop_
_entity_poly.entity_id
_entity_poly.type
_entity_poly.pdbx_seq_one_letter_code
_entity_poly.pdbx_strand_id
1 'polypeptide(L)'
;MNATRILAGRREGELLAFPSVHRMADILAARCREPSWVRTSVASLERFRAMTGHTDLELLLAQARATPLVAEQSLASFATALAGYTEGQVSALAMGAKIWFRLNGVNVPWRPLPGVSSAPALSTSDQQGTERVILLALIGSGLGLAELLRLRVGDVGSLDAEGRLIPDIEADPLAVQHIPRRGRQEERITFLTYSTRQALLAAMQQSTLQRDSPQPIEPIDLNAPLITQRDGSKATLASVAKARQKSKSLIRACSDVNVSLCRATGDFFRVWGLPGSRFEGPEDINIEDYI
;
A
#
# COMPACT_ATOMS: atom_id res chain seq x y z
N MET A 1 -9.98 17.78 0.70
CA MET A 1 -10.71 17.37 1.91
C MET A 1 -9.68 17.38 3.04
N ASN A 2 -9.95 17.98 4.20
CA ASN A 2 -8.94 18.09 5.27
C ASN A 2 -8.78 16.76 6.04
N ALA A 3 -7.58 16.48 6.57
CA ALA A 3 -7.21 15.28 7.31
C ALA A 3 -8.18 14.93 8.45
N THR A 4 -8.58 15.93 9.25
CA THR A 4 -9.55 15.75 10.35
C THR A 4 -10.86 15.12 9.88
N ARG A 5 -11.36 15.55 8.72
CA ARG A 5 -12.60 15.01 8.14
C ARG A 5 -12.41 13.59 7.60
N ILE A 6 -11.22 13.29 7.07
CA ILE A 6 -10.91 11.96 6.52
C ILE A 6 -10.86 10.89 7.62
N LEU A 7 -10.42 11.28 8.83
CA LEU A 7 -10.26 10.41 10.01
C LEU A 7 -11.39 10.54 11.04
N ALA A 8 -12.41 11.37 10.79
CA ALA A 8 -13.53 11.54 11.72
C ALA A 8 -14.21 10.20 12.05
N GLY A 9 -14.43 9.95 13.35
CA GLY A 9 -15.04 8.72 13.86
C GLY A 9 -14.11 7.50 13.87
N ARG A 10 -12.82 7.67 13.53
CA ARG A 10 -11.82 6.60 13.60
C ARG A 10 -10.92 6.82 14.81
N ARG A 11 -10.57 5.75 15.52
CA ARG A 11 -9.67 5.79 16.68
C ARG A 11 -8.33 6.45 16.32
N GLU A 12 -7.82 6.18 15.12
CA GLU A 12 -6.55 6.72 14.65
C GLU A 12 -6.58 8.25 14.44
N GLY A 13 -7.76 8.88 14.47
CA GLY A 13 -7.89 10.33 14.46
C GLY A 13 -7.24 11.00 15.68
N GLU A 14 -7.11 10.31 16.81
CA GLU A 14 -6.42 10.81 18.01
C GLU A 14 -4.96 11.17 17.75
N LEU A 15 -4.29 10.47 16.81
CA LEU A 15 -2.90 10.75 16.48
C LEU A 15 -2.70 12.12 15.82
N LEU A 16 -3.77 12.76 15.31
CA LEU A 16 -3.69 14.12 14.79
C LEU A 16 -3.35 15.16 15.87
N ALA A 17 -3.38 14.79 17.16
CA ALA A 17 -2.85 15.62 18.24
C ALA A 17 -1.32 15.82 18.15
N PHE A 18 -0.60 14.90 17.50
CA PHE A 18 0.83 15.05 17.21
C PHE A 18 1.01 15.94 15.96
N PRO A 19 1.67 17.12 16.05
CA PRO A 19 1.84 18.03 14.92
C PRO A 19 2.51 17.37 13.70
N SER A 20 3.47 16.48 13.91
CA SER A 20 4.16 15.75 12.84
C SER A 20 3.25 14.78 12.08
N VAL A 21 2.27 14.20 12.77
CA VAL A 21 1.27 13.29 12.19
C VAL A 21 0.21 14.09 11.44
N HIS A 22 -0.25 15.21 12.02
CA HIS A 22 -1.14 16.13 11.33
C HIS A 22 -0.53 16.62 10.02
N ARG A 23 0.75 17.03 10.05
CA ARG A 23 1.49 17.45 8.86
C ARG A 23 1.56 16.36 7.79
N MET A 24 1.88 15.11 8.15
CA MET A 24 1.84 13.98 7.20
C MET A 24 0.43 13.83 6.60
N ALA A 25 -0.60 13.84 7.44
CA ALA A 25 -1.97 13.64 7.01
C ALA A 25 -2.44 14.75 6.06
N ASP A 26 -2.07 16.01 6.30
CA ASP A 26 -2.40 17.15 5.44
C ASP A 26 -1.72 17.05 4.07
N ILE A 27 -0.43 16.72 4.04
CA ILE A 27 0.31 16.53 2.79
C ILE A 27 -0.34 15.39 1.97
N LEU A 28 -0.63 14.25 2.61
CA LEU A 28 -1.30 13.14 1.94
C LEU A 28 -2.72 13.53 1.49
N ALA A 29 -3.49 14.27 2.30
CA ALA A 29 -4.84 14.71 1.95
C ALA A 29 -4.86 15.70 0.77
N ALA A 30 -3.79 16.50 0.62
CA ALA A 30 -3.62 17.43 -0.49
C ALA A 30 -3.10 16.74 -1.77
N ARG A 31 -2.14 15.81 -1.63
CA ARG A 31 -1.43 15.19 -2.76
C ARG A 31 -2.09 13.90 -3.25
N CYS A 32 -2.79 13.15 -2.41
CA CYS A 32 -3.45 11.91 -2.80
C CYS A 32 -4.88 12.17 -3.27
N ARG A 33 -5.29 11.52 -4.36
CA ARG A 33 -6.69 11.52 -4.81
C ARG A 33 -7.60 10.77 -3.82
N GLU A 34 -7.14 9.61 -3.36
CA GLU A 34 -7.92 8.71 -2.53
C GLU A 34 -7.70 8.98 -1.02
N PRO A 35 -8.76 9.27 -0.24
CA PRO A 35 -8.65 9.46 1.21
C PRO A 35 -8.15 8.22 1.97
N SER A 36 -8.22 7.04 1.36
CA SER A 36 -7.72 5.80 1.95
C SER A 36 -6.23 5.87 2.27
N TRP A 37 -5.44 6.65 1.54
CA TRP A 37 -4.01 6.79 1.82
C TRP A 37 -3.71 7.47 3.16
N VAL A 38 -4.48 8.50 3.53
CA VAL A 38 -4.38 9.10 4.88
C VAL A 38 -4.76 8.07 5.93
N ARG A 39 -5.88 7.37 5.72
CA ARG A 39 -6.40 6.35 6.63
C ARG A 39 -5.42 5.21 6.88
N THR A 40 -4.82 4.67 5.81
CA THR A 40 -3.87 3.58 5.89
C THR A 40 -2.56 4.03 6.50
N SER A 41 -2.01 5.19 6.08
CA SER A 41 -0.73 5.67 6.61
C SER A 41 -0.80 5.99 8.10
N VAL A 42 -1.87 6.63 8.58
CA VAL A 42 -2.02 6.94 10.01
C VAL A 42 -2.27 5.67 10.82
N ALA A 43 -3.05 4.71 10.32
CA ALA A 43 -3.24 3.42 11.00
C ALA A 43 -1.95 2.58 11.07
N SER A 44 -1.18 2.55 9.99
CA SER A 44 0.14 1.91 9.96
C SER A 44 1.11 2.59 10.94
N LEU A 45 1.08 3.92 11.05
CA LEU A 45 1.87 4.65 12.03
C LEU A 45 1.45 4.35 13.48
N GLU A 46 0.15 4.26 13.77
CA GLU A 46 -0.32 3.87 15.10
C GLU A 46 0.15 2.46 15.46
N ARG A 47 0.13 1.53 14.50
CA ARG A 47 0.64 0.18 14.74
C ARG A 47 2.14 0.17 15.00
N PHE A 48 2.91 0.96 14.24
CA PHE A 48 4.34 1.17 14.50
C PHE A 48 4.56 1.69 15.93
N ARG A 49 3.82 2.73 16.33
CA ARG A 49 3.86 3.31 17.68
C ARG A 49 3.62 2.27 18.77
N ALA A 50 2.56 1.48 18.62
CA ALA A 50 2.17 0.45 19.59
C ALA A 50 3.18 -0.70 19.67
N MET A 51 3.74 -1.15 18.54
CA MET A 51 4.64 -2.31 18.50
C MET A 51 6.08 -1.98 18.89
N THR A 52 6.51 -0.72 18.74
CA THR A 52 7.86 -0.26 19.11
C THR A 52 7.92 0.38 20.50
N GLY A 53 6.76 0.68 21.11
CA GLY A 53 6.69 1.30 22.43
C GLY A 53 6.97 2.81 22.44
N HIS A 54 7.10 3.46 21.29
CA HIS A 54 7.33 4.90 21.19
C HIS A 54 6.05 5.70 21.46
N THR A 55 5.69 5.94 22.71
CA THR A 55 4.44 6.63 23.06
C THR A 55 4.40 8.10 22.60
N ASP A 56 5.54 8.78 22.61
CA ASP A 56 5.72 10.16 22.16
C ASP A 56 6.40 10.19 20.77
N LEU A 57 5.60 10.43 19.74
CA LEU A 57 6.08 10.51 18.36
C LEU A 57 6.91 11.78 18.09
N GLU A 58 6.68 12.89 18.79
CA GLU A 58 7.45 14.12 18.59
C GLU A 58 8.85 14.00 19.18
N LEU A 59 8.97 13.34 20.34
CA LEU A 59 10.28 13.01 20.92
C LEU A 59 11.09 12.10 19.99
N LEU A 60 10.47 11.03 19.48
CA LEU A 60 11.12 10.13 18.51
C LEU A 60 11.58 10.88 17.27
N LEU A 61 10.73 11.78 16.75
CA LEU A 61 11.05 12.58 15.57
C LEU A 61 12.22 13.54 15.84
N ALA A 62 12.22 14.22 16.99
CA ALA A 62 13.31 15.12 17.37
C ALA A 62 14.65 14.37 17.46
N GLN A 63 14.66 13.19 18.09
CA GLN A 63 15.84 12.31 18.15
C GLN A 63 16.30 11.88 16.76
N ALA A 64 15.36 11.45 15.91
CA ALA A 64 15.66 11.02 14.54
C ALA A 64 16.20 12.16 13.64
N ARG A 65 15.75 13.40 13.85
CA ARG A 65 16.30 14.57 13.15
C ARG A 65 17.74 14.87 13.57
N ALA A 66 18.04 14.73 14.85
CA ALA A 66 19.40 14.88 15.37
C ALA A 66 20.31 13.71 14.96
N THR A 67 19.76 12.50 14.86
CA THR A 67 20.50 11.28 14.56
C THR A 67 19.64 10.34 13.70
N PRO A 68 19.80 10.35 12.36
CA PRO A 68 18.98 9.54 11.44
C PRO A 68 18.97 8.04 11.75
N LEU A 69 20.05 7.52 12.34
CA LEU A 69 20.16 6.12 12.76
C LEU A 69 19.05 5.71 13.75
N VAL A 70 18.52 6.62 14.57
CA VAL A 70 17.41 6.33 15.50
C VAL A 70 16.17 5.87 14.73
N ALA A 71 15.86 6.50 13.60
CA ALA A 71 14.72 6.10 12.78
C ALA A 71 14.95 4.75 12.11
N GLU A 72 16.17 4.48 11.65
CA GLU A 72 16.55 3.17 11.09
C GLU A 72 16.41 2.05 12.13
N GLN A 73 16.93 2.27 13.34
CA GLN A 73 16.83 1.32 14.45
C GLN A 73 15.38 1.09 14.87
N SER A 74 14.55 2.12 14.86
CA SER A 74 13.12 2.01 15.19
C SER A 74 12.37 1.20 14.12
N LEU A 75 12.67 1.43 12.83
CA LEU A 75 12.12 0.64 11.72
C LEU A 75 12.62 -0.82 11.75
N ALA A 76 13.88 -1.05 12.11
CA ALA A 76 14.44 -2.39 12.29
C ALA A 76 13.75 -3.12 13.45
N SER A 77 13.56 -2.45 14.59
CA SER A 77 12.83 -3.00 15.75
C SER A 77 11.39 -3.36 15.40
N PHE A 78 10.73 -2.51 14.60
CA PHE A 78 9.40 -2.79 14.08
C PHE A 78 9.38 -4.03 13.15
N ALA A 79 10.37 -4.16 12.26
CA ALA A 79 10.51 -5.34 11.41
C ALA A 79 10.75 -6.62 12.23
N THR A 80 11.57 -6.55 13.29
CA THR A 80 11.78 -7.67 14.23
C THR A 80 10.49 -8.06 14.94
N ALA A 81 9.69 -7.10 15.39
CA ALA A 81 8.38 -7.38 15.98
C ALA A 81 7.38 -8.01 14.99
N LEU A 82 7.66 -7.91 13.69
CA LEU A 82 6.89 -8.49 12.59
C LEU A 82 7.55 -9.73 11.98
N ALA A 83 8.51 -10.38 12.66
CA ALA A 83 9.29 -11.48 12.08
C ALA A 83 8.47 -12.67 11.53
N GLY A 84 7.23 -12.88 11.99
CA GLY A 84 6.32 -13.91 11.47
C GLY A 84 5.49 -13.49 10.25
N TYR A 85 5.60 -12.24 9.80
CA TYR A 85 4.82 -11.69 8.70
C TYR A 85 5.60 -11.75 7.39
N THR A 86 4.86 -11.86 6.28
CA THR A 86 5.43 -11.80 4.94
C THR A 86 6.02 -10.42 4.63
N GLU A 87 7.01 -10.34 3.75
CA GLU A 87 7.59 -9.06 3.29
C GLU A 87 6.51 -8.07 2.80
N GLY A 88 5.49 -8.57 2.11
CA GLY A 88 4.38 -7.73 1.63
C GLY A 88 3.53 -7.15 2.76
N GLN A 89 3.32 -7.91 3.84
CA GLN A 89 2.64 -7.41 5.03
C GLN A 89 3.53 -6.42 5.80
N VAL A 90 4.82 -6.71 5.94
CA VAL A 90 5.78 -5.79 6.58
C VAL A 90 5.83 -4.46 5.83
N SER A 91 5.94 -4.49 4.50
CA SER A 91 5.93 -3.28 3.65
C SER A 91 4.66 -2.44 3.85
N ALA A 92 3.48 -3.08 3.83
CA ALA A 92 2.21 -2.39 4.03
C ALA A 92 2.09 -1.76 5.44
N LEU A 93 2.55 -2.47 6.47
CA LEU A 93 2.51 -2.00 7.85
C LEU A 93 3.55 -0.92 8.15
N ALA A 94 4.72 -0.96 7.50
CA ALA A 94 5.79 0.01 7.69
C ALA A 94 5.58 1.32 6.89
N MET A 95 4.69 1.31 5.89
CA MET A 95 4.42 2.43 5.01
C MET A 95 4.18 3.75 5.77
N GLY A 96 3.34 3.72 6.80
CA GLY A 96 3.01 4.90 7.61
C GLY A 96 4.23 5.53 8.28
N ALA A 97 5.05 4.71 8.94
CA ALA A 97 6.27 5.17 9.62
C ALA A 97 7.30 5.75 8.64
N LYS A 98 7.53 5.08 7.51
CA LYS A 98 8.48 5.56 6.49
C LYS A 98 8.05 6.90 5.89
N ILE A 99 6.76 7.04 5.54
CA ILE A 99 6.21 8.30 5.03
C ILE A 99 6.30 9.38 6.10
N TRP A 100 5.91 9.08 7.34
CA TRP A 100 5.94 10.04 8.45
C TRP A 100 7.35 10.58 8.69
N PHE A 101 8.36 9.73 8.81
CA PHE A 101 9.75 10.16 8.97
C PHE A 101 10.19 11.04 7.81
N ARG A 102 9.97 10.59 6.57
CA ARG A 102 10.42 11.31 5.38
C ARG A 102 9.79 12.69 5.28
N LEU A 103 8.46 12.76 5.37
CA LEU A 103 7.75 14.03 5.27
C LEU A 103 8.24 14.97 6.38
N ASN A 104 8.53 14.47 7.57
CA ASN A 104 9.05 15.29 8.66
C ASN A 104 10.57 15.54 8.62
N GLY A 105 11.22 15.34 7.47
CA GLY A 105 12.61 15.73 7.22
C GLY A 105 13.67 14.74 7.72
N VAL A 106 13.27 13.52 8.10
CA VAL A 106 14.21 12.46 8.47
C VAL A 106 14.51 11.59 7.25
N ASN A 107 15.77 11.51 6.87
CA ASN A 107 16.21 10.66 5.77
C ASN A 107 16.32 9.20 6.22
N VAL A 108 15.21 8.47 6.13
CA VAL A 108 15.20 7.01 6.35
C VAL A 108 15.40 6.24 5.05
N PRO A 109 16.13 5.10 5.05
CA PRO A 109 16.25 4.24 3.89
C PRO A 109 14.87 3.81 3.40
N TRP A 110 14.59 4.09 2.13
CA TRP A 110 13.31 3.71 1.52
C TRP A 110 13.41 2.37 0.83
N ARG A 111 13.80 1.36 1.60
CA ARG A 111 14.05 0.01 1.10
C ARG A 111 13.16 -0.98 1.84
N PRO A 112 12.84 -2.14 1.23
CA PRO A 112 12.06 -3.17 1.90
C PRO A 112 12.66 -3.51 3.26
N LEU A 113 11.81 -3.59 4.28
CA LEU A 113 12.22 -4.13 5.57
C LEU A 113 12.17 -5.66 5.53
N PRO A 114 13.00 -6.35 6.30
CA PRO A 114 13.02 -7.81 6.31
C PRO A 114 11.68 -8.38 6.79
N GLY A 115 11.27 -9.49 6.18
CA GLY A 115 10.10 -10.28 6.56
C GLY A 115 10.27 -11.72 6.07
N VAL A 116 9.30 -12.58 6.38
CA VAL A 116 9.29 -13.94 5.84
C VAL A 116 9.10 -13.84 4.33
N SER A 117 10.03 -14.42 3.57
CA SER A 117 9.84 -14.52 2.13
C SER A 117 8.59 -15.36 1.86
N SER A 118 7.59 -14.75 1.22
CA SER A 118 6.40 -15.48 0.81
C SER A 118 6.81 -16.60 -0.15
N ALA A 119 6.29 -17.81 0.05
CA ALA A 119 6.45 -18.88 -0.94
C ALA A 119 6.03 -18.36 -2.34
N PRO A 120 6.79 -18.68 -3.41
CA PRO A 120 6.46 -18.23 -4.74
C PRO A 120 5.03 -18.67 -5.09
N ALA A 121 4.20 -17.71 -5.51
CA ALA A 121 2.87 -18.02 -5.99
C ALA A 121 2.97 -19.04 -7.13
N LEU A 122 2.10 -20.07 -7.09
CA LEU A 122 2.02 -21.14 -8.09
C LEU A 122 2.21 -20.59 -9.51
N SER A 123 3.30 -21.03 -10.14
CA SER A 123 3.72 -20.67 -11.49
C SER A 123 2.74 -21.23 -12.52
N THR A 124 1.62 -20.55 -12.77
CA THR A 124 0.96 -20.73 -14.05
C THR A 124 1.73 -19.86 -15.05
N SER A 125 2.25 -20.45 -16.13
CA SER A 125 3.02 -19.78 -17.20
C SER A 125 2.41 -18.47 -17.73
N ASP A 126 1.11 -18.27 -17.52
CA ASP A 126 0.30 -17.09 -17.85
C ASP A 126 0.33 -15.94 -16.80
N GLN A 127 1.20 -16.03 -15.77
CA GLN A 127 1.28 -15.09 -14.65
C GLN A 127 2.52 -14.18 -14.65
N GLN A 128 3.36 -14.18 -15.67
CA GLN A 128 4.61 -13.40 -15.68
C GLN A 128 4.64 -12.38 -16.81
N GLY A 129 4.89 -11.11 -16.47
CA GLY A 129 5.07 -10.02 -17.43
C GLY A 129 4.10 -8.85 -17.25
N THR A 130 4.01 -8.05 -18.31
CA THR A 130 3.32 -6.75 -18.39
C THR A 130 1.86 -6.82 -17.90
N GLU A 131 1.12 -7.88 -18.24
CA GLU A 131 -0.29 -8.02 -17.85
C GLU A 131 -0.49 -8.13 -16.34
N ARG A 132 0.46 -8.79 -15.63
CA ARG A 132 0.40 -8.90 -14.17
C ARG A 132 0.64 -7.55 -13.50
N VAL A 133 1.60 -6.78 -14.00
CA VAL A 133 1.86 -5.42 -13.52
C VAL A 133 0.62 -4.55 -13.69
N ILE A 134 0.01 -4.59 -14.89
CA ILE A 134 -1.22 -3.83 -15.18
C ILE A 134 -2.34 -4.25 -14.23
N LEU A 135 -2.57 -5.56 -14.07
CA LEU A 135 -3.64 -6.08 -13.21
C LEU A 135 -3.45 -5.63 -11.74
N LEU A 136 -2.27 -5.83 -11.17
CA LEU A 136 -1.99 -5.50 -9.77
C LEU A 136 -2.01 -3.99 -9.52
N ALA A 137 -1.51 -3.19 -10.47
CA ALA A 137 -1.56 -1.74 -10.37
C ALA A 137 -3.00 -1.23 -10.38
N LEU A 138 -3.87 -1.74 -11.26
CA LEU A 138 -5.28 -1.34 -11.32
C LEU A 138 -6.06 -1.66 -10.04
N ILE A 139 -5.71 -2.75 -9.35
CA ILE A 139 -6.39 -3.16 -8.11
C ILE A 139 -5.90 -2.34 -6.91
N GLY A 140 -4.59 -2.12 -6.80
CA GLY A 140 -3.99 -1.64 -5.54
C GLY A 140 -3.62 -0.16 -5.50
N SER A 141 -3.46 0.52 -6.65
CA SER A 141 -2.96 1.90 -6.68
C SER A 141 -4.06 2.96 -6.83
N GLY A 142 -5.29 2.55 -7.15
CA GLY A 142 -6.35 3.47 -7.53
C GLY A 142 -6.12 4.21 -8.85
N LEU A 143 -5.06 3.91 -9.61
CA LEU A 143 -4.83 4.51 -10.94
C LEU A 143 -5.86 4.04 -11.97
N GLY A 144 -6.27 4.96 -12.84
CA GLY A 144 -6.95 4.60 -14.08
C GLY A 144 -5.96 4.00 -15.08
N LEU A 145 -6.43 3.09 -15.93
CA LEU A 145 -5.60 2.44 -16.96
C LEU A 145 -4.82 3.44 -17.84
N ALA A 146 -5.47 4.52 -18.27
CA ALA A 146 -4.81 5.53 -19.10
C ALA A 146 -3.77 6.34 -18.32
N GLU A 147 -3.94 6.50 -17.00
CA GLU A 147 -2.97 7.15 -16.11
C GLU A 147 -1.74 6.23 -15.99
N LEU A 148 -1.97 4.95 -15.69
CA LEU A 148 -0.95 3.92 -15.56
C LEU A 148 -0.07 3.77 -16.82
N LEU A 149 -0.67 3.69 -18.01
CA LEU A 149 0.07 3.47 -19.26
C LEU A 149 0.87 4.70 -19.73
N ARG A 150 0.69 5.86 -19.09
CA ARG A 150 1.45 7.09 -19.38
C ARG A 150 2.64 7.29 -18.46
N LEU A 151 2.72 6.51 -17.38
CA LEU A 151 3.80 6.61 -16.42
C LEU A 151 5.13 6.27 -17.06
N ARG A 152 6.15 6.98 -16.62
CA ARG A 152 7.56 6.79 -16.95
C ARG A 152 8.31 6.28 -15.72
N VAL A 153 9.53 5.80 -15.93
CA VAL A 153 10.39 5.37 -14.83
C VAL A 153 10.67 6.50 -13.84
N GLY A 154 10.78 7.74 -14.33
CA GLY A 154 10.93 8.93 -13.49
C GLY A 154 9.68 9.33 -12.68
N ASP A 155 8.52 8.74 -12.97
CA ASP A 155 7.26 9.03 -12.28
C ASP A 155 7.06 8.14 -11.04
N VAL A 156 8.03 7.28 -10.70
CA VAL A 156 7.97 6.44 -9.51
C VAL A 156 9.20 6.58 -8.61
N GLY A 157 8.97 6.43 -7.31
CA GLY A 157 10.05 6.33 -6.36
C GLY A 157 9.68 6.71 -4.95
N SER A 158 10.52 7.58 -4.40
CA SER A 158 10.53 8.06 -3.04
C SER A 158 9.89 9.47 -3.01
N LEU A 159 9.62 10.05 -1.85
CA LEU A 159 9.18 11.44 -1.62
C LEU A 159 10.22 12.29 -0.88
N ASP A 160 10.24 13.60 -1.06
CA ASP A 160 10.96 14.51 -0.17
C ASP A 160 10.12 14.92 1.06
N ALA A 161 10.62 15.87 1.85
CA ALA A 161 9.92 16.37 3.03
C ALA A 161 8.62 17.13 2.70
N GLU A 162 8.52 17.65 1.48
CA GLU A 162 7.36 18.36 0.92
C GLU A 162 6.39 17.41 0.18
N GLY A 163 6.70 16.11 0.19
CA GLY A 163 5.92 15.08 -0.49
C GLY A 163 6.04 15.13 -2.00
N ARG A 164 7.10 15.70 -2.58
CA ARG A 164 7.40 15.64 -4.02
C ARG A 164 8.18 14.38 -4.33
N LEU A 165 8.00 13.84 -5.53
CA LEU A 165 8.64 12.59 -5.92
C LEU A 165 10.15 12.76 -6.16
N ILE A 166 10.94 11.84 -5.63
CA ILE A 166 12.35 11.60 -5.96
C ILE A 166 12.41 10.26 -6.72
N PRO A 167 12.84 10.25 -8.00
CA PRO A 167 12.89 9.03 -8.81
C PRO A 167 13.76 7.94 -8.17
N ASP A 168 13.18 6.76 -7.96
CA ASP A 168 13.85 5.60 -7.37
C ASP A 168 12.98 4.34 -7.54
N ILE A 169 13.20 3.58 -8.61
CA ILE A 169 12.41 2.37 -8.90
C ILE A 169 12.50 1.30 -7.79
N GLU A 170 13.57 1.34 -6.98
CA GLU A 170 13.81 0.44 -5.87
C GLU A 170 13.17 0.93 -4.56
N ALA A 171 12.45 2.05 -4.54
CA ALA A 171 11.80 2.55 -3.33
C ALA A 171 10.70 1.62 -2.80
N ASP A 172 10.58 1.49 -1.47
CA ASP A 172 9.49 0.78 -0.78
C ASP A 172 9.05 1.53 0.49
N PRO A 173 7.79 2.02 0.58
CA PRO A 173 6.73 2.00 -0.44
C PRO A 173 7.12 2.74 -1.73
N LEU A 174 6.66 2.22 -2.87
CA LEU A 174 6.89 2.84 -4.18
C LEU A 174 5.80 3.86 -4.47
N ALA A 175 6.12 5.14 -4.30
CA ALA A 175 5.24 6.26 -4.66
C ALA A 175 5.17 6.41 -6.18
N VAL A 176 4.04 6.91 -6.66
CA VAL A 176 3.75 7.17 -8.07
C VAL A 176 3.18 8.57 -8.20
N GLN A 177 3.87 9.42 -8.95
CA GLN A 177 3.35 10.72 -9.37
C GLN A 177 2.57 10.56 -10.67
N HIS A 178 1.37 11.13 -10.73
CA HIS A 178 0.54 11.11 -11.94
C HIS A 178 -0.33 12.36 -12.03
N ILE A 179 -0.76 12.69 -13.24
CA ILE A 179 -1.77 13.71 -13.49
C ILE A 179 -3.10 13.00 -13.76
N PRO A 180 -4.13 13.17 -12.92
CA PRO A 180 -5.42 12.55 -13.11
C PRO A 180 -6.03 12.93 -14.46
N ARG A 181 -6.60 11.97 -15.18
CA ARG A 181 -7.25 12.27 -16.46
C ARG A 181 -8.56 13.04 -16.30
N ARG A 182 -9.25 12.84 -15.18
CA ARG A 182 -10.55 13.46 -14.86
C ARG A 182 -10.43 14.32 -13.60
N GLY A 183 -11.14 15.44 -13.59
CA GLY A 183 -11.07 16.41 -12.51
C GLY A 183 -9.95 17.44 -12.72
N ARG A 184 -9.45 18.02 -11.63
CA ARG A 184 -8.38 19.01 -11.69
C ARG A 184 -7.10 18.37 -12.23
N GLN A 185 -6.49 18.99 -13.24
CA GLN A 185 -5.22 18.59 -13.85
C GLN A 185 -4.04 19.02 -12.97
N GLU A 186 -4.04 18.57 -11.72
CA GLU A 186 -2.98 18.82 -10.76
C GLU A 186 -2.22 17.52 -10.51
N GLU A 187 -0.94 17.62 -10.23
CA GLU A 187 -0.13 16.45 -9.86
C GLU A 187 -0.68 15.80 -8.58
N ARG A 188 -0.79 14.48 -8.62
CA ARG A 188 -1.25 13.64 -7.52
C ARG A 188 -0.29 12.49 -7.29
N ILE A 189 -0.29 11.99 -6.06
CA ILE A 189 0.49 10.84 -5.65
C ILE A 189 -0.42 9.69 -5.27
N THR A 190 0.02 8.48 -5.62
CA THR A 190 -0.49 7.23 -5.08
C THR A 190 0.68 6.29 -4.82
N PHE A 191 0.42 5.06 -4.39
CA PHE A 191 1.46 4.08 -4.10
C PHE A 191 1.16 2.74 -4.79
N LEU A 192 2.21 2.07 -5.26
CA LEU A 192 2.12 0.68 -5.70
C LEU A 192 2.27 -0.22 -4.48
N THR A 193 1.45 -1.27 -4.42
CA THR A 193 1.60 -2.30 -3.39
C THR A 193 2.92 -3.04 -3.56
N TYR A 194 3.41 -3.66 -2.50
CA TYR A 194 4.61 -4.52 -2.56
C TYR A 194 4.54 -5.54 -3.71
N SER A 195 3.39 -6.20 -3.86
CA SER A 195 3.19 -7.20 -4.93
C SER A 195 3.26 -6.60 -6.33
N THR A 196 2.75 -5.38 -6.51
CA THR A 196 2.82 -4.64 -7.78
C THR A 196 4.26 -4.22 -8.08
N ARG A 197 4.97 -3.70 -7.08
CA ARG A 197 6.39 -3.34 -7.18
C ARG A 197 7.24 -4.55 -7.57
N GLN A 198 7.08 -5.68 -6.88
CA GLN A 198 7.82 -6.90 -7.20
C GLN A 198 7.54 -7.40 -8.63
N ALA A 199 6.27 -7.36 -9.06
CA ALA A 199 5.93 -7.71 -10.44
C ALA A 199 6.56 -6.76 -11.47
N LEU A 200 6.64 -5.47 -11.16
CA LEU A 200 7.25 -4.45 -12.01
C LEU A 200 8.77 -4.69 -12.14
N LEU A 201 9.47 -4.85 -11.03
CA LEU A 201 10.91 -5.13 -11.03
C LEU A 201 11.25 -6.42 -11.77
N ALA A 202 10.47 -7.48 -11.54
CA ALA A 202 10.65 -8.74 -12.26
C ALA A 202 10.43 -8.58 -13.77
N ALA A 203 9.42 -7.80 -14.20
CA ALA A 203 9.18 -7.53 -15.61
C ALA A 203 10.34 -6.74 -16.25
N MET A 204 10.86 -5.73 -15.56
CA MET A 204 12.00 -4.93 -16.04
C MET A 204 13.28 -5.77 -16.17
N GLN A 205 13.57 -6.63 -15.18
CA GLN A 205 14.71 -7.55 -15.23
C GLN A 205 14.61 -8.52 -16.42
N GLN A 206 13.41 -9.08 -16.66
CA GLN A 206 13.18 -9.96 -17.82
C GLN A 206 13.41 -9.25 -19.16
N SER A 207 12.99 -7.98 -19.29
CA SER A 207 13.21 -7.21 -20.51
C SER A 207 14.67 -6.83 -20.75
N THR A 208 15.48 -6.71 -19.69
CA THR A 208 16.92 -6.49 -19.82
C THR A 208 17.64 -7.75 -20.29
N LEU A 209 17.26 -8.93 -19.77
CA LEU A 209 17.89 -10.22 -20.13
C LEU A 209 17.63 -10.65 -21.59
N GLN A 210 16.54 -10.19 -22.22
CA GLN A 210 16.21 -10.52 -23.60
C GLN A 210 16.78 -9.56 -24.64
N ARG A 211 17.41 -8.45 -24.22
CA ARG A 211 18.19 -7.62 -25.15
C ARG A 211 19.51 -8.35 -25.43
N ASP A 212 19.62 -8.95 -26.61
CA ASP A 212 20.79 -9.69 -27.14
C ASP A 212 22.09 -8.86 -27.26
N SER A 213 22.19 -7.68 -26.63
CA SER A 213 23.36 -6.83 -26.69
C SER A 213 23.99 -6.69 -25.31
N PRO A 214 25.28 -7.05 -25.14
CA PRO A 214 26.07 -6.71 -23.97
C PRO A 214 26.43 -5.22 -24.05
N GLN A 215 25.42 -4.35 -24.01
CA GLN A 215 25.68 -2.95 -23.80
C GLN A 215 25.95 -2.73 -22.30
N PRO A 216 26.87 -1.80 -21.96
CA PRO A 216 27.05 -1.36 -20.59
C PRO A 216 25.69 -1.03 -19.96
N ILE A 217 25.57 -1.19 -18.64
CA ILE A 217 24.39 -0.73 -17.90
C ILE A 217 24.28 0.79 -18.15
N GLU A 218 23.52 1.18 -19.17
CA GLU A 218 23.20 2.57 -19.40
C GLU A 218 22.47 3.09 -18.15
N PRO A 219 22.67 4.37 -17.78
CA PRO A 219 21.87 5.00 -16.74
C PRO A 219 20.38 4.74 -17.01
N ILE A 220 19.61 4.42 -15.96
CA ILE A 220 18.18 4.19 -16.09
C ILE A 220 17.54 5.40 -16.77
N ASP A 221 16.99 5.21 -17.97
CA ASP A 221 16.27 6.28 -18.69
C ASP A 221 14.97 6.60 -17.95
N LEU A 222 14.97 7.74 -17.26
CA LEU A 222 13.81 8.22 -16.51
C LEU A 222 12.61 8.56 -17.42
N ASN A 223 12.83 8.76 -18.73
CA ASN A 223 11.76 9.02 -19.69
C ASN A 223 11.16 7.75 -20.30
N ALA A 224 11.79 6.59 -20.07
CA ALA A 224 11.29 5.32 -20.57
C ALA A 224 9.89 5.02 -19.98
N PRO A 225 8.98 4.41 -20.76
CA PRO A 225 7.70 3.93 -20.23
C PRO A 225 7.91 3.01 -19.04
N LEU A 226 7.13 3.21 -17.97
CA LEU A 226 7.20 2.36 -16.78
C LEU A 226 6.78 0.91 -17.09
N ILE A 227 5.79 0.76 -17.97
CA ILE A 227 5.24 -0.54 -18.36
C ILE A 227 5.65 -0.85 -19.80
N THR A 228 6.61 -1.77 -19.91
CA THR A 228 7.11 -2.30 -21.19
C THR A 228 6.76 -3.78 -21.34
N GLN A 229 6.80 -4.25 -22.59
CA GLN A 229 6.78 -5.66 -22.94
C GLN A 229 8.17 -6.28 -22.74
N ARG A 230 8.25 -7.61 -22.89
CA ARG A 230 9.50 -8.36 -22.73
C ARG A 230 10.59 -7.92 -23.73
N ASP A 231 10.19 -7.49 -24.92
CA ASP A 231 11.09 -6.94 -25.94
C ASP A 231 11.46 -5.46 -25.70
N GLY A 232 11.01 -4.86 -24.59
CA GLY A 232 11.21 -3.44 -24.26
C GLY A 232 10.24 -2.47 -24.95
N SER A 233 9.36 -2.96 -25.82
CA SER A 233 8.34 -2.13 -26.49
C SER A 233 7.23 -1.69 -25.51
N LYS A 234 6.37 -0.76 -25.93
CA LYS A 234 5.23 -0.31 -25.10
C LYS A 234 4.18 -1.41 -24.95
N ALA A 235 3.44 -1.40 -23.84
CA ALA A 235 2.30 -2.29 -23.65
C ALA A 235 1.31 -2.24 -24.85
N THR A 236 0.96 -3.41 -25.38
CA THR A 236 0.03 -3.54 -26.52
C THR A 236 -1.44 -3.51 -26.06
N LEU A 237 -2.34 -3.22 -27.01
CA LEU A 237 -3.78 -3.33 -26.79
C LEU A 237 -4.21 -4.74 -26.36
N ALA A 238 -3.53 -5.78 -26.86
CA ALA A 238 -3.79 -7.18 -26.50
C ALA A 238 -3.46 -7.45 -25.02
N SER A 239 -2.27 -7.04 -24.55
CA SER A 239 -1.87 -7.15 -23.14
C SER A 239 -2.86 -6.41 -22.23
N VAL A 240 -3.26 -5.20 -22.63
CA VAL A 240 -4.25 -4.41 -21.91
C VAL A 240 -5.61 -5.11 -21.86
N ALA A 241 -6.08 -5.67 -22.98
CA ALA A 241 -7.35 -6.38 -23.05
C ALA A 241 -7.34 -7.63 -22.14
N LYS A 242 -6.25 -8.41 -22.15
CA LYS A 242 -6.07 -9.59 -21.28
C LYS A 242 -6.09 -9.21 -19.80
N ALA A 243 -5.36 -8.16 -19.41
CA ALA A 243 -5.37 -7.65 -18.04
C ALA A 243 -6.78 -7.17 -17.60
N ARG A 244 -7.52 -6.48 -18.48
CA ARG A 244 -8.90 -6.03 -18.20
C ARG A 244 -9.88 -7.19 -18.08
N GLN A 245 -9.79 -8.19 -18.96
CA GLN A 245 -10.64 -9.38 -18.90
C GLN A 245 -10.42 -10.14 -17.59
N LYS A 246 -9.16 -10.29 -17.17
CA LYS A 246 -8.82 -10.93 -15.90
C LYS A 246 -9.31 -10.13 -14.70
N SER A 247 -9.12 -8.81 -14.70
CA SER A 247 -9.67 -7.91 -13.66
C SER A 247 -11.19 -8.05 -13.54
N LYS A 248 -11.93 -8.02 -14.66
CA LYS A 248 -13.39 -8.23 -14.67
C LYS A 248 -13.78 -9.59 -14.10
N SER A 249 -13.02 -10.64 -14.41
CA SER A 249 -13.28 -12.00 -13.93
C SER A 249 -13.07 -12.09 -12.41
N LEU A 250 -12.02 -11.47 -11.87
CA LEU A 250 -11.77 -11.39 -10.44
C LEU A 250 -12.85 -10.58 -9.70
N ILE A 251 -13.28 -9.45 -10.26
CA ILE A 251 -14.36 -8.64 -9.68
C ILE A 251 -15.66 -9.44 -9.63
N ARG A 252 -16.01 -10.18 -10.70
CA ARG A 252 -17.19 -11.06 -10.73
C ARG A 252 -17.09 -12.16 -9.68
N ALA A 253 -15.99 -12.89 -9.64
CA ALA A 253 -15.79 -13.95 -8.65
C ALA A 253 -15.90 -13.42 -7.22
N CYS A 254 -15.31 -12.26 -6.92
CA CYS A 254 -15.42 -11.63 -5.61
C CYS A 254 -16.87 -11.20 -5.29
N SER A 255 -17.57 -10.63 -6.27
CA SER A 255 -19.00 -10.28 -6.15
C SER A 255 -19.85 -11.52 -5.86
N ASP A 256 -19.61 -12.63 -6.56
CA ASP A 256 -20.36 -13.87 -6.39
C ASP A 256 -20.12 -14.48 -5.01
N VAL A 257 -18.87 -14.45 -4.52
CA VAL A 257 -18.53 -14.86 -3.14
C VAL A 257 -19.23 -13.96 -2.13
N ASN A 258 -19.20 -12.64 -2.31
CA ASN A 258 -19.82 -11.71 -1.38
C ASN A 258 -21.35 -11.88 -1.34
N VAL A 259 -22.00 -12.03 -2.51
CA VAL A 259 -23.44 -12.34 -2.60
C VAL A 259 -23.75 -13.66 -1.91
N SER A 260 -22.94 -14.69 -2.12
CA SER A 260 -23.12 -16.01 -1.50
C SER A 260 -22.96 -15.94 0.03
N LEU A 261 -21.96 -15.20 0.53
CA LEU A 261 -21.74 -14.98 1.96
C LEU A 261 -22.90 -14.21 2.60
N CYS A 262 -23.36 -13.14 1.97
CA CYS A 262 -24.53 -12.37 2.43
C CYS A 262 -25.79 -13.24 2.46
N ARG A 263 -26.02 -14.08 1.43
CA ARG A 263 -27.16 -15.01 1.41
C ARG A 263 -27.05 -16.05 2.53
N ALA A 264 -25.91 -16.72 2.66
CA ALA A 264 -25.69 -17.72 3.70
C ALA A 264 -25.85 -17.12 5.11
N THR A 265 -25.37 -15.88 5.32
CA THR A 265 -25.52 -15.15 6.58
C THR A 265 -26.99 -14.77 6.84
N GLY A 266 -27.71 -14.31 5.81
CA GLY A 266 -29.15 -14.03 5.89
C GLY A 266 -29.97 -15.29 6.17
N ASP A 267 -29.67 -16.41 5.50
CA ASP A 267 -30.31 -17.70 5.76
C ASP A 267 -30.00 -18.22 7.16
N PHE A 268 -28.75 -18.07 7.63
CA PHE A 268 -28.39 -18.38 9.01
C PHE A 268 -29.27 -17.58 10.00
N PHE A 269 -29.37 -16.26 9.85
CA PHE A 269 -30.22 -15.45 10.74
C PHE A 269 -31.72 -15.73 10.58
N ARG A 270 -32.18 -16.14 9.40
CA ARG A 270 -33.58 -16.54 9.19
C ARG A 270 -33.89 -17.85 9.91
N VAL A 271 -32.97 -18.81 9.91
CA VAL A 271 -33.14 -20.12 10.54
C VAL A 271 -32.94 -20.04 12.06
N TRP A 272 -31.96 -19.27 12.51
CA TRP A 272 -31.51 -19.25 13.91
C TRP A 272 -31.98 -18.01 14.69
N GLY A 273 -32.55 -17.01 14.00
CA GLY A 273 -32.87 -15.71 14.57
C GLY A 273 -31.64 -14.80 14.68
N LEU A 274 -31.86 -13.52 15.02
CA LEU A 274 -30.76 -12.61 15.33
C LEU A 274 -29.97 -13.12 16.55
N PRO A 275 -28.65 -12.81 16.67
CA PRO A 275 -27.89 -13.15 17.87
C PRO A 275 -28.63 -12.66 19.13
N GLY A 276 -28.89 -13.56 20.08
CA GLY A 276 -29.64 -13.27 21.31
C GLY A 276 -31.16 -13.46 21.22
N SER A 277 -31.75 -13.61 20.03
CA SER A 277 -33.21 -13.75 19.87
C SER A 277 -33.81 -15.09 20.35
N ARG A 278 -32.95 -16.10 20.56
CA ARG A 278 -33.30 -17.40 21.17
C ARG A 278 -32.57 -17.63 22.49
N PHE A 279 -31.98 -16.59 23.06
CA PHE A 279 -31.36 -16.67 24.37
C PHE A 279 -32.46 -16.44 25.42
N GLU A 280 -33.13 -17.52 25.81
CA GLU A 280 -33.88 -17.55 27.06
C GLU A 280 -32.83 -17.64 28.17
N GLY A 281 -32.46 -16.48 28.72
CA GLY A 281 -31.72 -16.46 29.97
C GLY A 281 -32.57 -17.16 31.04
N PRO A 282 -31.95 -17.88 31.98
CA PRO A 282 -32.68 -18.44 33.11
C PRO A 282 -33.37 -17.28 33.83
N GLU A 283 -34.69 -17.27 33.80
CA GLU A 283 -35.48 -16.47 34.72
C GLU A 283 -34.99 -16.85 36.13
N ASP A 284 -34.51 -15.83 36.86
CA ASP A 284 -34.06 -15.91 38.25
C ASP A 284 -32.95 -16.93 38.58
N ILE A 285 -31.72 -16.72 38.08
CA ILE A 285 -30.55 -17.19 38.85
C ILE A 285 -30.34 -16.20 39.99
N ASN A 286 -30.73 -16.63 41.18
CA ASN A 286 -30.48 -15.89 42.41
C ASN A 286 -28.95 -15.87 42.65
N ILE A 287 -28.36 -14.67 42.57
CA ILE A 287 -26.90 -14.47 42.58
C ILE A 287 -26.23 -14.90 43.90
N GLU A 288 -27.03 -15.15 44.94
CA GLU A 288 -26.60 -15.63 46.26
C GLU A 288 -26.09 -17.08 46.24
N ASP A 289 -26.43 -17.89 45.23
CA ASP A 289 -25.95 -19.28 45.12
C ASP A 289 -24.50 -19.40 44.60
N TYR A 290 -23.85 -18.28 44.24
CA TYR A 290 -22.53 -18.26 43.60
C TYR A 290 -21.47 -17.39 44.31
N ILE A 291 -21.69 -16.98 45.56
CA ILE A 291 -20.70 -16.26 46.39
C ILE A 291 -20.30 -17.09 47.61
#